data_AF-A0A2D6T6W3-F1
#
_entry.id   AF-A0A2D6T6W3-F1
#
_cell.length_a   1.000
_cell.length_b   1.000
_cell.length_c   1.000
_cell.angle_alpha   90.00
_cell.angle_beta   90.00
_cell.angle_gamma   90.00
#
_symmetry.space_group_name_H-M   'P 1'
#
loop_
_entity.id
_entity.type
_entity.pdbx_description
1 polymer ?
#
loop_
_entity_poly.entity_id
_entity_poly.type
_entity_poly.pdbx_seq_one_letter_code
_entity_poly.pdbx_strand_id
1 'polypeptide(L)'
;MQEYVREYSFWGFFKGSFGIYFGNFLPLFQIFLSVELALACLEIYVVLADEPDISGPLVGASLAGWNTMAAATVIAVSDVCLGVTPNIQRSYRKLMPIIFPMAATGLLMVLGLVLAVFLVRLIPMLGPIILVIVSVVASIYWMFALTVVVHEHTGARKALKRSFSLFKGFFWRNFGVAITMLFITAANGALFTSIFEFLLSTAGASESSMIWISVIVTNISVALATPPAVIVIVLLYYDGRTRKENFNQTVLAQELTQLST
;
A
#
# COMPACT_ATOMS: atom_id res chain seq x y z
N MET A 1 10.84 24.36 -6.74
CA MET A 1 10.68 22.94 -6.37
C MET A 1 9.50 22.86 -5.41
N GLN A 2 8.49 22.02 -5.64
CA GLN A 2 7.37 21.92 -4.68
C GLN A 2 7.87 21.23 -3.41
N GLU A 3 7.74 21.90 -2.27
CA GLU A 3 8.15 21.35 -0.97
C GLU A 3 7.07 20.39 -0.48
N TYR A 4 7.34 19.09 -0.61
CA TYR A 4 6.42 18.02 -0.21
C TYR A 4 6.63 17.56 1.24
N VAL A 5 7.75 17.90 1.87
CA VAL A 5 8.03 17.59 3.28
C VAL A 5 7.65 18.79 4.13
N ARG A 6 6.38 18.83 4.55
CA ARG A 6 5.81 19.95 5.31
C ARG A 6 4.60 19.49 6.10
N GLU A 7 4.07 20.39 6.92
CA GLU A 7 2.76 20.21 7.51
C GLU A 7 1.64 20.33 6.46
N TYR A 8 0.72 19.38 6.45
CA TYR A 8 -0.40 19.35 5.52
C TYR A 8 -1.72 19.66 6.22
N SER A 9 -2.59 20.37 5.50
CA SER A 9 -4.02 20.40 5.80
C SER A 9 -4.68 19.09 5.33
N PHE A 10 -5.88 18.80 5.83
CA PHE A 10 -6.64 17.61 5.48
C PHE A 10 -6.76 17.41 3.95
N TRP A 11 -7.20 18.44 3.22
CA TRP A 11 -7.31 18.41 1.76
C TRP A 11 -5.95 18.49 1.05
N GLY A 12 -4.94 19.03 1.71
CA GLY A 12 -3.58 19.11 1.20
C GLY A 12 -2.97 17.74 0.88
N PHE A 13 -3.29 16.71 1.66
CA PHE A 13 -2.83 15.33 1.42
C PHE A 13 -3.30 14.79 0.07
N PHE A 14 -4.60 14.94 -0.22
CA PHE A 14 -5.19 14.45 -1.47
C PHE A 14 -4.64 15.24 -2.67
N LYS A 15 -4.61 16.57 -2.58
CA LYS A 15 -4.07 17.40 -3.66
C LYS A 15 -2.59 17.09 -3.92
N GLY A 16 -1.79 16.93 -2.86
CA GLY A 16 -0.39 16.54 -2.97
C GLY A 16 -0.22 15.15 -3.57
N SER A 17 -1.00 14.17 -3.09
CA SER A 17 -0.96 12.80 -3.59
C SER A 17 -1.34 12.70 -5.07
N PHE A 18 -2.48 13.25 -5.46
CA PHE A 18 -2.88 13.26 -6.87
C PHE A 18 -1.91 14.07 -7.74
N GLY A 19 -1.35 15.17 -7.22
CA GLY A 19 -0.31 15.95 -7.91
C GLY A 19 0.94 15.13 -8.19
N ILE A 20 1.46 14.40 -7.20
CA ILE A 20 2.60 13.50 -7.35
C ILE A 20 2.26 12.36 -8.32
N TYR A 21 1.09 11.76 -8.15
CA TYR A 21 0.64 10.64 -8.97
C TYR A 21 0.52 11.02 -10.44
N PHE A 22 -0.27 12.04 -10.78
CA PHE A 22 -0.48 12.43 -12.18
C PHE A 22 0.76 13.07 -12.80
N GLY A 23 1.60 13.75 -12.00
CA GLY A 23 2.89 14.24 -12.47
C GLY A 23 3.89 13.14 -12.81
N ASN A 24 3.73 11.94 -12.25
CA ASN A 24 4.61 10.79 -12.43
C ASN A 24 3.81 9.49 -12.69
N PHE A 25 2.75 9.60 -13.49
CA PHE A 25 1.75 8.54 -13.62
C PHE A 25 2.37 7.23 -14.08
N LEU A 26 3.12 7.26 -15.18
CA LEU A 26 3.65 6.06 -15.81
C LEU A 26 4.57 5.24 -14.88
N PRO A 27 5.62 5.79 -14.23
CA PRO A 27 6.47 5.01 -13.35
C PRO A 27 5.74 4.49 -12.10
N LEU A 28 4.81 5.26 -11.52
CA LEU A 28 4.05 4.83 -10.35
C LEU A 28 3.01 3.75 -10.69
N PHE A 29 2.33 3.88 -11.82
CA PHE A 29 1.41 2.87 -12.34
C PHE A 29 2.14 1.57 -12.70
N GLN A 30 3.31 1.67 -13.34
CA GLN A 30 4.11 0.49 -13.72
C GLN A 30 4.61 -0.30 -12.51
N ILE A 31 4.95 0.36 -11.39
CA ILE A 31 5.32 -0.33 -10.15
C ILE A 31 4.20 -1.31 -9.75
N PHE A 32 2.96 -0.83 -9.66
CA PHE A 32 1.83 -1.70 -9.31
C PHE A 32 1.53 -2.73 -10.40
N LEU A 33 1.39 -2.26 -11.65
CA LEU A 33 1.03 -3.14 -12.77
C LEU A 33 1.99 -4.31 -12.92
N SER A 34 3.30 -4.10 -12.72
CA SER A 34 4.30 -5.17 -12.88
C SER A 34 4.10 -6.35 -11.94
N VAL A 35 3.68 -6.09 -10.68
CA VAL A 35 3.47 -7.14 -9.68
C VAL A 35 2.06 -7.72 -9.81
N GLU A 36 1.04 -6.88 -10.05
CA GLU A 36 -0.34 -7.35 -10.26
C GLU A 36 -0.45 -8.27 -11.47
N LEU A 37 0.24 -7.96 -12.58
CA LEU A 37 0.25 -8.87 -13.74
C LEU A 37 0.91 -10.21 -13.41
N ALA A 38 2.01 -10.21 -12.66
CA ALA A 38 2.68 -11.44 -12.25
C ALA A 38 1.79 -12.29 -11.31
N LEU A 39 1.09 -11.65 -10.37
CA LEU A 39 0.14 -12.30 -9.49
C LEU A 39 -1.07 -12.83 -10.26
N ALA A 40 -1.66 -12.03 -11.14
CA ALA A 40 -2.79 -12.44 -11.98
C ALA A 40 -2.43 -13.66 -12.84
N CYS A 41 -1.24 -13.70 -13.44
CA CYS A 41 -0.79 -14.89 -14.18
C CYS A 41 -0.70 -16.14 -13.29
N LEU A 42 -0.27 -15.99 -12.04
CA LEU A 42 -0.17 -17.09 -11.08
C LEU A 42 -1.57 -17.56 -10.61
N GLU A 43 -2.48 -16.62 -10.35
CA GLU A 43 -3.90 -16.90 -10.05
C GLU A 43 -4.57 -17.66 -11.19
N ILE A 44 -4.39 -17.20 -12.43
CA ILE A 44 -4.92 -17.85 -13.62
C ILE A 44 -4.38 -19.28 -13.73
N TYR A 45 -3.07 -19.48 -13.53
CA TYR A 45 -2.47 -20.81 -13.56
C TYR A 45 -3.06 -21.73 -12.50
N VAL A 46 -3.23 -21.24 -11.27
CA VAL A 46 -3.82 -22.00 -10.16
C VAL A 46 -5.25 -22.45 -10.48
N VAL A 47 -6.06 -21.54 -11.00
CA VAL A 47 -7.45 -21.81 -11.39
C VAL A 47 -7.52 -22.84 -12.53
N LEU A 48 -6.62 -22.75 -13.52
CA LEU A 48 -6.57 -23.68 -14.64
C LEU A 48 -6.07 -25.08 -14.26
N ALA A 49 -5.19 -25.17 -13.27
CA ALA A 49 -4.64 -26.44 -12.82
C ALA A 49 -5.61 -27.26 -11.95
N ASP A 50 -6.69 -26.64 -11.43
CA ASP A 50 -7.64 -27.24 -10.47
C ASP A 50 -6.94 -27.87 -9.25
N GLU A 51 -5.80 -27.30 -8.85
CA GLU A 51 -4.97 -27.78 -7.75
C GLU A 51 -5.33 -27.00 -6.46
N PRO A 52 -6.09 -27.58 -5.50
CA PRO A 52 -6.50 -26.87 -4.29
C PRO A 52 -5.32 -26.57 -3.33
N ASP A 53 -4.21 -27.31 -3.44
CA ASP A 53 -3.09 -27.29 -2.48
C ASP A 53 -2.22 -26.01 -2.58
N ILE A 54 -2.32 -25.27 -3.69
CA ILE A 54 -1.51 -24.05 -3.93
C ILE A 54 -2.22 -22.74 -3.54
N SER A 55 -3.45 -22.81 -3.03
CA SER A 55 -4.23 -21.64 -2.57
C SER A 55 -3.55 -20.87 -1.42
N GLY A 56 -2.99 -21.58 -0.44
CA GLY A 56 -2.24 -20.99 0.67
C GLY A 56 -0.99 -20.22 0.22
N PRO A 57 -0.08 -20.84 -0.55
CA PRO A 57 1.06 -20.16 -1.16
C PRO A 57 0.68 -18.94 -2.01
N LEU A 58 -0.41 -19.00 -2.79
CA LEU A 58 -0.90 -17.88 -3.60
C LEU A 58 -1.30 -16.67 -2.74
N VAL A 59 -2.00 -16.88 -1.62
CA VAL A 59 -2.32 -15.81 -0.67
C VAL A 59 -1.04 -15.19 -0.09
N GLY A 60 -0.06 -16.02 0.26
CA GLY A 60 1.25 -15.55 0.73
C GLY A 60 1.99 -14.71 -0.30
N ALA A 61 2.00 -15.16 -1.56
CA ALA A 61 2.60 -14.44 -2.69
C ALA A 61 1.91 -13.09 -2.93
N SER A 62 0.58 -13.07 -2.87
CA SER A 62 -0.23 -11.85 -3.02
C SER A 62 0.13 -10.83 -1.95
N LEU A 63 0.10 -11.22 -0.67
CA LEU A 63 0.47 -10.35 0.44
C LEU A 63 1.90 -9.81 0.32
N ALA A 64 2.85 -10.64 -0.10
CA ALA A 64 4.23 -10.22 -0.35
C ALA A 64 4.31 -9.22 -1.52
N GLY A 65 3.54 -9.45 -2.60
CA GLY A 65 3.41 -8.56 -3.73
C GLY A 65 2.91 -7.17 -3.31
N TRP A 66 1.82 -7.11 -2.55
CA TRP A 66 1.26 -5.87 -2.00
C TRP A 66 2.27 -5.07 -1.18
N ASN A 67 3.01 -5.73 -0.28
CA ASN A 67 4.06 -5.07 0.50
C ASN A 67 5.19 -4.54 -0.38
N THR A 68 5.56 -5.29 -1.42
CA THR A 68 6.64 -4.91 -2.35
C THR A 68 6.25 -3.71 -3.20
N MET A 69 5.02 -3.71 -3.77
CA MET A 69 4.48 -2.57 -4.54
C MET A 69 4.42 -1.30 -3.68
N ALA A 70 3.91 -1.43 -2.45
CA ALA A 70 3.81 -0.32 -1.54
C ALA A 70 5.20 0.24 -1.18
N ALA A 71 6.17 -0.61 -0.84
CA ALA A 71 7.53 -0.17 -0.51
C ALA A 71 8.28 0.45 -1.70
N ALA A 72 8.17 -0.14 -2.91
CA ALA A 72 8.72 0.45 -4.12
C ALA A 72 8.11 1.84 -4.42
N THR A 73 6.82 2.01 -4.12
CA THR A 73 6.13 3.30 -4.22
C THR A 73 6.63 4.29 -3.19
N VAL A 74 6.88 3.89 -1.93
CA VAL A 74 7.52 4.75 -0.92
C VAL A 74 8.85 5.31 -1.45
N ILE A 75 9.69 4.44 -2.02
CA ILE A 75 10.98 4.85 -2.61
C ILE A 75 10.78 5.82 -3.77
N ALA A 76 9.84 5.53 -4.68
CA ALA A 76 9.56 6.38 -5.84
C ALA A 76 9.04 7.77 -5.42
N VAL A 77 8.15 7.83 -4.44
CA VAL A 77 7.63 9.09 -3.89
C VAL A 77 8.73 9.90 -3.24
N SER A 78 9.65 9.23 -2.53
CA SER A 78 10.81 9.87 -1.93
C SER A 78 11.72 10.52 -2.98
N ASP A 79 11.96 9.83 -4.10
CA ASP A 79 12.71 10.37 -5.23
C ASP A 79 11.99 11.62 -5.80
N VAL A 80 10.66 11.58 -5.98
CA VAL A 80 9.87 12.75 -6.42
C VAL A 80 9.99 13.92 -5.44
N CYS A 81 9.92 13.67 -4.13
CA CYS A 81 10.09 14.69 -3.10
C CYS A 81 11.47 15.35 -3.11
N LEU A 82 12.49 14.67 -3.64
CA LEU A 82 13.83 15.22 -3.86
C LEU A 82 13.99 15.89 -5.25
N GLY A 83 12.94 15.94 -6.06
CA GLY A 83 13.00 16.45 -7.43
C GLY A 83 13.68 15.50 -8.43
N VAL A 84 13.82 14.23 -8.06
CA VAL A 84 14.36 13.17 -8.92
C VAL A 84 13.22 12.48 -9.65
N THR A 85 13.39 12.22 -10.95
CA THR A 85 12.39 11.46 -11.73
C THR A 85 12.34 10.01 -11.26
N PRO A 86 11.16 9.49 -10.85
CA PRO A 86 11.03 8.12 -10.36
C PRO A 86 11.26 7.11 -11.49
N ASN A 87 11.97 6.04 -11.17
CA ASN A 87 12.28 4.95 -12.10
C ASN A 87 11.98 3.60 -11.44
N ILE A 88 11.17 2.77 -12.09
CA ILE A 88 10.74 1.46 -11.58
C ILE A 88 11.92 0.56 -11.20
N GLN A 89 12.89 0.40 -12.10
CA GLN A 89 14.05 -0.47 -11.89
C GLN A 89 14.88 0.00 -10.70
N ARG A 90 15.05 1.32 -10.56
CA ARG A 90 15.76 1.91 -9.43
C ARG A 90 15.02 1.66 -8.11
N SER A 91 13.69 1.81 -8.10
CA SER A 91 12.86 1.56 -6.91
C SER A 91 12.97 0.11 -6.42
N TYR A 92 12.83 -0.86 -7.32
CA TYR A 92 12.99 -2.28 -6.95
C TYR A 92 14.42 -2.65 -6.57
N ARG A 93 15.43 -2.06 -7.24
CA ARG A 93 16.84 -2.29 -6.87
C ARG A 93 17.15 -1.80 -5.46
N LYS A 94 16.65 -0.62 -5.08
CA LYS A 94 16.78 -0.08 -3.71
C LYS A 94 16.04 -0.93 -2.68
N LEU A 95 15.02 -1.69 -3.09
CA LEU A 95 14.24 -2.56 -2.21
C LEU A 95 14.96 -3.90 -1.90
N MET A 96 15.81 -4.40 -2.80
CA MET A 96 16.56 -5.65 -2.60
C MET A 96 17.24 -5.80 -1.23
N PRO A 97 18.04 -4.83 -0.72
CA PRO A 97 18.71 -4.98 0.57
C PRO A 97 17.75 -4.99 1.78
N ILE A 98 16.51 -4.49 1.61
CA ILE A 98 15.52 -4.35 2.67
C ILE A 98 14.34 -5.34 2.53
N ILE A 99 14.39 -6.27 1.58
CA ILE A 99 13.28 -7.20 1.34
C ILE A 99 13.02 -8.12 2.53
N PHE A 100 14.07 -8.55 3.24
CA PHE A 100 13.95 -9.39 4.43
C PHE A 100 13.29 -8.67 5.61
N PRO A 101 13.75 -7.49 6.08
CA PRO A 101 13.07 -6.77 7.15
C PRO A 101 11.65 -6.35 6.74
N MET A 102 11.41 -6.05 5.46
CA MET A 102 10.07 -5.76 4.93
C MET A 102 9.14 -6.98 5.03
N ALA A 103 9.57 -8.13 4.52
CA ALA A 103 8.81 -9.38 4.59
C ALA A 103 8.56 -9.80 6.04
N ALA A 104 9.56 -9.67 6.93
CA ALA A 104 9.40 -9.92 8.35
C ALA A 104 8.37 -8.97 9.00
N THR A 105 8.31 -7.71 8.57
CA THR A 105 7.32 -6.73 9.05
C THR A 105 5.92 -7.12 8.62
N GLY A 106 5.72 -7.43 7.34
CA GLY A 106 4.44 -7.93 6.82
C GLY A 106 3.99 -9.21 7.53
N LEU A 107 4.90 -10.17 7.71
CA LEU A 107 4.63 -11.42 8.42
C LEU A 107 4.22 -11.18 9.87
N LEU A 108 4.92 -10.31 10.61
CA LEU A 108 4.53 -9.98 11.99
C LEU A 108 3.16 -9.34 12.08
N MET A 109 2.78 -8.47 11.12
CA MET A 109 1.44 -7.90 11.08
C MET A 109 0.37 -8.97 10.83
N VAL A 110 0.61 -9.86 9.86
CA VAL A 110 -0.33 -10.94 9.52
C VAL A 110 -0.48 -11.90 10.69
N LEU A 111 0.62 -12.33 11.32
CA LEU A 111 0.57 -13.19 12.50
C LEU A 111 -0.18 -12.52 13.67
N GLY A 112 0.03 -11.21 13.87
CA GLY A 112 -0.71 -10.43 14.86
C GLY A 112 -2.21 -10.41 14.57
N LEU A 113 -2.60 -10.23 13.31
CA LEU A 113 -4.00 -10.24 12.89
C LEU A 113 -4.62 -11.64 13.04
N VAL A 114 -3.93 -12.69 12.61
CA VAL A 114 -4.39 -14.08 12.73
C VAL A 114 -4.59 -14.46 14.21
N LEU A 115 -3.66 -14.07 15.08
CA LEU A 115 -3.79 -14.27 16.52
C LEU A 115 -5.01 -13.51 17.06
N ALA A 116 -5.23 -12.27 16.64
CA ALA A 116 -6.41 -11.50 17.04
C ALA A 116 -7.71 -12.18 16.59
N VAL A 117 -7.80 -12.63 15.34
CA VAL A 117 -8.94 -13.40 14.82
C VAL A 117 -9.18 -14.65 15.68
N PHE A 118 -8.13 -15.41 15.97
CA PHE A 118 -8.22 -16.63 16.75
C PHE A 118 -8.73 -16.38 18.18
N LEU A 119 -8.18 -15.39 18.88
CA LEU A 119 -8.61 -15.03 20.23
C LEU A 119 -10.05 -14.55 20.27
N VAL A 120 -10.47 -13.79 19.26
CA VAL A 120 -11.81 -13.20 19.20
C VAL A 120 -12.89 -14.23 18.84
N ARG A 121 -12.54 -15.31 18.12
CA ARG A 121 -13.44 -16.46 17.89
C ARG A 121 -13.89 -17.16 19.17
N LEU A 122 -13.18 -16.96 20.28
CA LEU A 122 -13.60 -17.47 21.60
C LEU A 122 -14.82 -16.72 22.17
N ILE A 123 -15.27 -15.62 21.54
CA ILE A 123 -16.38 -14.78 21.97
C ILE A 123 -17.45 -14.72 20.86
N PRO A 124 -18.43 -15.64 20.80
CA PRO A 124 -19.27 -15.83 19.61
C PRO A 124 -20.23 -14.68 19.27
N MET A 125 -20.73 -13.91 20.25
CA MET A 125 -21.70 -12.82 19.98
C MET A 125 -21.05 -11.47 19.68
N LEU A 126 -20.01 -11.08 20.42
CA LEU A 126 -19.34 -9.77 20.24
C LEU A 126 -18.07 -9.86 19.40
N GLY A 127 -17.60 -11.08 19.14
CA GLY A 127 -16.33 -11.31 18.47
C GLY A 127 -16.21 -10.60 17.12
N PRO A 128 -17.16 -10.75 16.18
CA PRO A 128 -17.04 -10.10 14.87
C PRO A 128 -16.89 -8.58 14.94
N ILE A 129 -17.64 -7.91 15.82
CA ILE A 129 -17.57 -6.46 16.00
C ILE A 129 -16.21 -6.05 16.58
N ILE A 130 -15.76 -6.74 17.62
CA ILE A 130 -14.44 -6.51 18.23
C ILE A 130 -13.34 -6.71 17.19
N LEU A 131 -13.45 -7.74 16.35
CA LEU A 131 -12.47 -8.03 15.32
C LEU A 131 -12.35 -6.91 14.30
N VAL A 132 -13.47 -6.37 13.83
CA VAL A 132 -13.49 -5.24 12.90
C VAL A 132 -12.82 -4.02 13.55
N ILE A 133 -13.17 -3.69 14.78
CA ILE A 133 -12.60 -2.55 15.50
C ILE A 133 -11.09 -2.73 15.69
N VAL A 134 -10.65 -3.90 16.16
CA VAL A 134 -9.23 -4.21 16.38
C VAL A 134 -8.46 -4.15 15.07
N SER A 135 -9.01 -4.69 13.98
CA SER A 135 -8.36 -4.67 12.67
C SER A 135 -8.19 -3.25 12.16
N VAL A 136 -9.25 -2.43 12.20
CA VAL A 136 -9.20 -1.03 11.78
C VAL A 136 -8.18 -0.25 12.61
N VAL A 137 -8.23 -0.38 13.94
CA VAL A 137 -7.31 0.31 14.84
C VAL A 137 -5.86 -0.12 14.59
N ALA A 138 -5.60 -1.43 14.42
CA ALA A 138 -4.27 -1.95 14.13
C ALA A 138 -3.73 -1.46 12.78
N SER A 139 -4.54 -1.50 11.72
CA SER A 139 -4.18 -0.99 10.39
C SER A 139 -3.78 0.48 10.44
N ILE A 140 -4.49 1.28 11.23
CA ILE A 140 -4.20 2.70 11.41
C ILE A 140 -2.89 2.89 12.19
N TYR A 141 -2.68 2.19 13.30
CA TYR A 141 -1.44 2.31 14.10
C TYR A 141 -0.18 1.88 13.35
N TRP A 142 -0.32 0.91 12.44
CA TRP A 142 0.78 0.31 11.70
C TRP A 142 0.90 0.78 10.24
N MET A 143 0.09 1.76 9.81
CA MET A 143 0.11 2.25 8.43
C MET A 143 1.50 2.77 8.00
N PHE A 144 2.31 3.27 8.93
CA PHE A 144 3.64 3.81 8.63
C PHE A 144 4.76 2.79 8.76
N ALA A 145 4.50 1.58 9.24
CA ALA A 145 5.56 0.63 9.55
C ALA A 145 6.37 0.26 8.29
N LEU A 146 5.71 0.11 7.15
CA LEU A 146 6.40 -0.14 5.88
C LEU A 146 7.29 1.06 5.47
N THR A 147 6.74 2.27 5.54
CA THR A 147 7.46 3.52 5.27
C THR A 147 8.66 3.69 6.19
N VAL A 148 8.53 3.30 7.46
CA VAL A 148 9.62 3.30 8.45
C VAL A 148 10.70 2.27 8.11
N VAL A 149 10.34 1.05 7.68
CA VAL A 149 11.36 0.07 7.25
C VAL A 149 12.15 0.61 6.06
N VAL A 150 11.46 1.22 5.10
CA VAL A 150 12.08 1.77 3.88
C VAL A 150 12.97 2.97 4.18
N HIS A 151 12.52 3.91 5.03
CA HIS A 151 13.28 5.13 5.30
C HIS A 151 14.32 4.98 6.41
N GLU A 152 14.01 4.22 7.45
CA GLU A 152 14.83 4.15 8.67
C GLU A 152 15.66 2.85 8.74
N HIS A 153 15.55 1.95 7.74
CA HIS A 153 16.28 0.66 7.67
C HIS A 153 16.19 -0.16 8.97
N THR A 154 15.04 -0.08 9.64
CA THR A 154 14.84 -0.75 10.92
C THR A 154 14.26 -2.14 10.76
N GLY A 155 14.58 -3.03 11.70
CA GLY A 155 13.95 -4.34 11.80
C GLY A 155 12.47 -4.24 12.19
N ALA A 156 11.70 -5.27 11.83
CA ALA A 156 10.24 -5.29 11.92
C ALA A 156 9.63 -4.81 13.25
N ARG A 157 10.14 -5.30 14.39
CA ARG A 157 9.63 -4.88 15.71
C ARG A 157 9.88 -3.39 15.99
N LYS A 158 11.05 -2.87 15.60
CA LYS A 158 11.38 -1.45 15.76
C LYS A 158 10.49 -0.60 14.86
N ALA A 159 10.24 -1.04 13.63
CA ALA A 159 9.36 -0.37 12.69
C ALA A 159 7.92 -0.25 13.20
N LEU A 160 7.35 -1.32 13.77
CA LEU A 160 6.00 -1.29 14.36
C LEU A 160 5.92 -0.34 15.55
N LYS A 161 6.89 -0.39 16.47
CA LYS A 161 6.96 0.51 17.63
C LYS A 161 7.10 1.97 17.21
N ARG A 162 7.87 2.22 16.16
CA ARG A 162 8.08 3.55 15.58
C ARG A 162 6.82 4.07 14.87
N SER A 163 6.13 3.24 14.10
CA SER A 163 4.83 3.60 13.49
C SER A 163 3.85 4.04 14.57
N PHE A 164 3.78 3.29 15.68
CA PHE A 164 2.93 3.65 16.82
C PHE A 164 3.32 5.00 17.45
N SER A 165 4.62 5.29 17.61
CA SER A 165 5.07 6.55 18.21
C SER A 165 4.80 7.76 17.31
N LEU A 166 4.96 7.62 15.99
CA LEU A 166 4.62 8.65 15.00
C LEU A 166 3.12 8.89 14.93
N PHE A 167 2.33 7.86 15.18
CA PHE A 167 0.88 7.96 15.17
C PHE A 167 0.29 8.61 16.43
N LYS A 168 0.86 8.35 17.62
CA LYS A 168 0.33 8.80 18.93
C LYS A 168 0.04 10.32 18.96
N GLY A 169 -1.19 10.73 19.29
CA GLY A 169 -1.59 12.14 19.36
C GLY A 169 -2.25 12.71 18.09
N PHE A 170 -2.27 11.95 16.99
CA PHE A 170 -2.92 12.37 15.73
C PHE A 170 -3.92 11.32 15.20
N PHE A 171 -4.50 10.49 16.09
CA PHE A 171 -5.34 9.35 15.70
C PHE A 171 -6.48 9.75 14.76
N TRP A 172 -7.35 10.64 15.22
CA TRP A 172 -8.58 10.99 14.50
C TRP A 172 -8.32 11.65 13.15
N ARG A 173 -7.25 12.45 13.07
CA ARG A 173 -6.85 13.09 11.82
C ARG A 173 -6.35 12.06 10.81
N ASN A 174 -5.39 11.21 11.22
CA ASN A 174 -4.83 10.20 10.34
C ASN A 174 -5.89 9.17 9.94
N PHE A 175 -6.79 8.82 10.86
CA PHE A 175 -7.97 7.99 10.58
C PHE A 175 -8.88 8.64 9.55
N GLY A 176 -9.24 9.91 9.73
CA GLY A 176 -10.10 10.65 8.79
C GLY A 176 -9.51 10.72 7.38
N VAL A 177 -8.19 10.91 7.26
CA VAL A 177 -7.51 10.90 5.95
C VAL A 177 -7.52 9.49 5.37
N ALA A 178 -7.16 8.47 6.15
CA ALA A 178 -7.11 7.08 5.70
C ALA A 178 -8.49 6.56 5.25
N ILE A 179 -9.56 6.85 5.99
CA ILE A 179 -10.91 6.41 5.64
C ILE A 179 -11.46 7.14 4.42
N THR A 180 -11.15 8.43 4.28
CA THR A 180 -11.51 9.18 3.06
C THR A 180 -10.79 8.61 1.85
N MET A 181 -9.51 8.29 1.99
CA MET A 181 -8.74 7.66 0.92
C MET A 181 -9.27 6.26 0.58
N LEU A 182 -9.68 5.48 1.58
CA LEU A 182 -10.33 4.18 1.39
C LEU A 182 -11.60 4.32 0.55
N PHE A 183 -12.47 5.27 0.86
CA PHE A 183 -13.69 5.52 0.08
C PHE A 183 -13.38 5.96 -1.35
N ILE A 184 -12.37 6.81 -1.55
CA ILE A 184 -11.93 7.23 -2.89
C ILE A 184 -11.44 6.02 -3.69
N THR A 185 -10.55 5.20 -3.13
CA THR A 185 -10.02 4.02 -3.82
C THR A 185 -11.13 3.00 -4.10
N ALA A 186 -12.01 2.74 -3.14
CA ALA A 186 -13.13 1.81 -3.31
C ALA A 186 -14.14 2.28 -4.37
N ALA A 187 -14.49 3.57 -4.37
CA ALA A 187 -15.38 4.15 -5.38
C ALA A 187 -14.76 4.05 -6.78
N ASN A 188 -13.47 4.35 -6.93
CA ASN A 188 -12.78 4.21 -8.22
C ASN A 188 -12.78 2.75 -8.68
N GLY A 189 -12.40 1.80 -7.81
CA GLY A 189 -12.41 0.37 -8.13
C GLY A 189 -13.79 -0.11 -8.59
N ALA A 190 -14.84 0.21 -7.83
CA ALA A 190 -16.21 -0.15 -8.18
C ALA A 190 -16.65 0.46 -9.53
N LEU A 191 -16.35 1.74 -9.77
CA LEU A 191 -16.69 2.40 -11.03
C LEU A 191 -16.02 1.73 -12.24
N PHE A 192 -14.71 1.44 -12.16
CA PHE A 192 -14.00 0.77 -13.25
C PHE A 192 -14.54 -0.63 -13.50
N THR A 193 -14.68 -1.45 -12.45
CA THR A 193 -15.21 -2.81 -12.59
C THR A 193 -16.62 -2.81 -13.18
N SER A 194 -17.53 -1.97 -12.69
CA SER A 194 -18.91 -1.89 -13.20
C SER A 194 -19.00 -1.42 -14.66
N ILE A 195 -18.19 -0.45 -15.07
CA ILE A 195 -18.17 0.01 -16.48
C ILE A 195 -17.73 -1.13 -17.40
N PHE A 196 -16.68 -1.86 -17.03
CA PHE A 196 -16.16 -2.96 -17.84
C PHE A 196 -17.11 -4.16 -17.89
N GLU A 197 -17.69 -4.56 -16.75
CA GLU A 197 -18.70 -5.63 -16.70
C GLU A 197 -19.90 -5.30 -17.60
N PHE A 198 -20.36 -4.05 -17.56
CA PHE A 198 -21.42 -3.57 -18.44
C PHE A 198 -21.03 -3.73 -19.92
N LEU A 199 -19.87 -3.22 -20.33
CA LEU A 199 -19.40 -3.31 -21.72
C LEU A 199 -19.29 -4.77 -22.21
N LEU A 200 -18.76 -5.66 -21.39
CA LEU A 200 -18.62 -7.08 -21.73
C LEU A 200 -19.95 -7.79 -21.89
N SER A 201 -20.91 -7.50 -21.01
CA SER A 201 -22.26 -8.06 -21.11
C SER A 201 -22.95 -7.63 -22.41
N THR A 202 -22.76 -6.37 -22.83
CA THR A 202 -23.33 -5.85 -24.09
C THR A 202 -22.64 -6.41 -25.34
N ALA A 203 -21.38 -6.85 -25.23
CA ALA A 203 -20.62 -7.41 -26.34
C ALA A 203 -20.91 -8.90 -26.61
N GLY A 204 -21.77 -9.55 -25.81
CA GLY A 204 -22.12 -10.96 -25.96
C GLY A 204 -20.97 -11.91 -25.65
N ALA A 205 -20.04 -11.51 -24.78
CA ALA A 205 -18.93 -12.36 -24.35
C ALA A 205 -19.45 -13.64 -23.68
N SER A 206 -18.78 -14.78 -23.92
CA SER A 206 -19.09 -16.02 -23.21
C SER A 206 -18.77 -15.90 -21.72
N GLU A 207 -19.44 -16.69 -20.88
CA GLU A 207 -19.22 -16.70 -19.43
C GLU A 207 -17.76 -16.97 -19.08
N SER A 208 -17.11 -17.88 -19.81
CA SER A 208 -15.68 -18.18 -19.66
C SER A 208 -14.80 -16.98 -20.01
N SER A 209 -15.10 -16.25 -21.09
CA SER A 209 -14.36 -15.04 -21.46
C SER A 209 -14.57 -13.90 -20.47
N MET A 210 -15.77 -13.78 -19.88
CA MET A 210 -16.09 -12.76 -18.89
C MET A 210 -15.24 -12.92 -17.61
N ILE A 211 -15.00 -14.16 -17.16
CA ILE A 211 -14.15 -14.43 -15.98
C ILE A 211 -12.70 -13.97 -16.22
N TRP A 212 -12.10 -14.31 -17.37
CA TRP A 212 -10.71 -13.91 -17.64
C TRP A 212 -10.54 -12.40 -17.75
N ILE A 213 -11.49 -11.75 -18.42
CA ILE A 213 -11.44 -10.30 -18.58
C ILE A 213 -11.70 -9.61 -17.24
N SER A 214 -12.59 -10.12 -16.38
CA SER A 214 -12.84 -9.52 -15.07
C SER A 214 -11.62 -9.56 -14.15
N VAL A 215 -10.81 -10.64 -14.19
CA VAL A 215 -9.53 -10.72 -13.45
C VAL A 215 -8.57 -9.64 -13.94
N ILE A 216 -8.36 -9.51 -15.25
CA ILE A 216 -7.45 -8.53 -15.83
C ILE A 216 -7.90 -7.10 -15.51
N VAL A 217 -9.18 -6.81 -15.70
CA VAL A 217 -9.78 -5.50 -15.43
C VAL A 217 -9.64 -5.14 -13.96
N THR A 218 -9.91 -6.08 -13.05
CA THR A 218 -9.81 -5.83 -11.60
C THR A 218 -8.37 -5.47 -11.23
N ASN A 219 -7.39 -6.24 -11.71
CA ASN A 219 -5.96 -5.99 -11.46
C ASN A 219 -5.49 -4.63 -12.02
N ILE A 220 -5.90 -4.27 -13.24
CA ILE A 220 -5.60 -2.95 -13.82
C ILE A 220 -6.24 -1.82 -13.00
N SER A 221 -7.50 -2.01 -12.59
CA SER A 221 -8.24 -1.02 -11.78
C SER A 221 -7.56 -0.78 -10.43
N VAL A 222 -7.10 -1.87 -9.80
CA VAL A 222 -6.31 -1.81 -8.56
C VAL A 222 -4.99 -1.07 -8.78
N ALA A 223 -4.26 -1.39 -9.85
CA ALA A 223 -2.99 -0.72 -10.17
C ALA A 223 -3.15 0.78 -10.47
N LEU A 224 -4.33 1.21 -10.96
CA LEU A 224 -4.68 2.62 -11.15
C LEU A 224 -5.07 3.32 -9.85
N ALA A 225 -5.90 2.68 -9.02
CA ALA A 225 -6.54 3.34 -7.88
C ALA A 225 -5.67 3.36 -6.60
N THR A 226 -4.71 2.43 -6.49
CA THR A 226 -3.92 2.24 -5.26
C THR A 226 -2.75 3.21 -5.09
N PRO A 227 -1.96 3.59 -6.12
CA PRO A 227 -0.78 4.43 -5.91
C PRO A 227 -1.05 5.73 -5.14
N PRO A 228 -2.15 6.49 -5.43
CA PRO A 228 -2.49 7.66 -4.64
C PRO A 228 -2.67 7.38 -3.13
N ALA A 229 -3.14 6.19 -2.76
CA ALA A 229 -3.36 5.84 -1.36
C ALA A 229 -2.03 5.64 -0.63
N VAL A 230 -1.06 4.97 -1.28
CA VAL A 230 0.29 4.82 -0.73
C VAL A 230 1.00 6.17 -0.64
N ILE A 231 0.84 7.04 -1.63
CA ILE A 231 1.41 8.40 -1.58
C ILE A 231 0.83 9.18 -0.39
N VAL A 232 -0.48 9.10 -0.12
CA VAL A 232 -1.10 9.73 1.06
C VAL A 232 -0.45 9.22 2.35
N ILE A 233 -0.18 7.93 2.47
CA ILE A 233 0.49 7.34 3.65
C ILE A 233 1.90 7.91 3.81
N VAL A 234 2.67 8.06 2.72
CA VAL A 234 4.01 8.67 2.75
C VAL A 234 3.95 10.13 3.17
N LEU A 235 3.00 10.91 2.64
CA LEU A 235 2.82 12.30 3.05
C LEU A 235 2.38 12.44 4.51
N LEU A 236 1.52 11.54 5.00
CA LEU A 236 1.14 11.46 6.41
C LEU A 236 2.35 11.10 7.31
N TYR A 237 3.23 10.23 6.84
CA TYR A 237 4.48 9.91 7.53
C TYR A 237 5.38 11.14 7.64
N TYR A 238 5.58 11.88 6.54
CA TYR A 238 6.36 13.12 6.57
C TYR A 238 5.72 14.19 7.46
N ASP A 239 4.41 14.43 7.36
CA ASP A 239 3.72 15.38 8.24
C ASP A 239 3.87 14.99 9.72
N GLY A 240 3.76 13.70 10.06
CA GLY A 240 3.96 13.19 11.41
C GLY A 240 5.36 13.47 11.94
N ARG A 241 6.39 13.24 11.12
CA ARG A 241 7.79 13.55 11.47
C ARG A 241 8.05 15.06 11.51
N THR A 242 7.47 15.85 10.62
CA THR A 242 7.62 17.32 10.64
C THR A 242 7.10 17.88 11.96
N ARG A 243 5.92 17.42 12.42
CA ARG A 243 5.31 17.90 13.67
C ARG A 243 6.02 17.45 14.94
N LYS A 244 6.64 16.27 14.93
CA LYS A 244 7.25 15.67 16.14
C LYS A 244 8.76 15.83 16.22
N GLU A 245 9.42 15.96 15.08
CA GLU A 245 10.87 15.83 14.95
C GLU A 245 11.48 16.99 14.16
N ASN A 246 10.67 17.99 13.76
CA ASN A 246 11.09 19.08 12.88
C ASN A 246 11.70 18.57 11.56
N PHE A 247 11.21 17.43 11.07
CA PHE A 247 11.66 16.81 9.84
C PHE A 247 11.37 17.72 8.63
N ASN A 248 12.38 17.89 7.78
CA ASN A 248 12.34 18.76 6.61
C ASN A 248 13.05 18.10 5.42
N GLN A 249 13.01 18.76 4.26
CA GLN A 249 13.58 18.22 3.02
C GLN A 249 15.11 17.99 3.10
N THR A 250 15.83 18.78 3.89
CA THR A 250 17.29 18.59 4.06
C THR A 250 17.61 17.32 4.84
N VAL A 251 16.82 16.99 5.87
CA VAL A 251 16.97 15.74 6.63
C VAL A 251 16.66 14.53 5.76
N LEU A 252 15.60 14.60 4.93
CA LEU A 252 15.28 13.54 3.97
C LEU A 252 16.44 13.28 2.98
N ALA A 253 17.04 14.35 2.44
CA ALA A 253 18.15 14.23 1.52
C ALA A 253 19.40 13.62 2.18
N GLN A 254 19.67 13.98 3.44
CA GLN A 254 20.77 13.42 4.23
C GLN A 254 20.56 11.93 4.50
N GLU A 255 19.37 11.54 4.96
CA GLU A 255 19.02 10.12 5.20
C GLU A 255 19.23 9.30 3.93
N LEU A 256 18.68 9.74 2.79
CA LEU A 256 18.79 8.99 1.53
C LEU A 256 20.21 8.91 0.95
N THR A 257 21.06 9.90 1.22
CA THR A 257 22.47 9.87 0.77
C THR A 257 23.27 8.80 1.53
N GLN A 258 23.03 8.67 2.83
CA GLN A 258 23.64 7.63 3.66
C GLN A 258 23.22 6.20 3.23
N LEU A 259 22.11 6.06 2.49
CA LEU A 259 21.65 4.77 1.94
C LEU A 259 22.31 4.39 0.61
N SER A 260 23.00 5.34 -0.04
CA SER A 260 23.67 5.11 -1.33
C SER A 260 25.14 4.69 -1.20
N THR A 261 25.68 4.72 0.02
CA THR A 261 27.03 4.28 0.41
C THR A 261 26.97 2.95 1.14
#